data_AF-A0A3C0X2S1-F1
#
_entry.id   AF-A0A3C0X2S1-F1
#
_cell.length_a   1.000
_cell.length_b   1.000
_cell.length_c   1.000
_cell.angle_alpha   90.00
_cell.angle_beta   90.00
_cell.angle_gamma   90.00
#
_symmetry.space_group_name_H-M   'P 1'
#
loop_
_entity.id
_entity.type
_entity.pdbx_description
1 polymer ?
#
loop_
_entity_poly.entity_id
_entity_poly.type
_entity_poly.pdbx_seq_one_letter_code
_entity_poly.pdbx_strand_id
1 'polypeptide(L)'
;MENKSKTNEKLAHEICRYLTEHMESRITIQMLSERFHVSGTGIKCAFKSVYGESVYAYIRKQKMLSAAKELKTTDKSVLEIAGSYGYDNGSKFAKAFRDCVGMSPLAYRKNG
;
A
#
# COMPACT_ATOMS: atom_id res chain seq x y z
N MET A 1 8.20 21.67 23.26
CA MET A 1 7.35 21.05 22.20
C MET A 1 8.06 19.92 21.43
N GLU A 2 9.27 19.50 21.83
CA GLU A 2 10.16 18.62 21.04
C GLU A 2 9.80 17.12 21.06
N ASN A 3 8.96 16.67 22.00
CA ASN A 3 8.72 15.24 22.23
C ASN A 3 7.62 14.65 21.32
N LYS A 4 6.62 15.44 20.92
CA LYS A 4 5.45 14.93 20.18
C LYS A 4 5.78 14.60 18.71
N SER A 5 6.69 15.35 18.11
CA SER A 5 7.14 15.12 16.72
C SER A 5 7.92 13.81 16.60
N LYS A 6 8.87 13.56 17.50
CA LYS A 6 9.67 12.32 17.52
C LYS A 6 8.80 11.08 17.75
N THR A 7 7.78 11.17 18.61
CA THR A 7 6.83 10.06 18.84
C THR A 7 5.99 9.75 17.59
N ASN A 8 5.49 10.78 16.89
CA ASN A 8 4.72 10.59 15.67
C ASN A 8 5.57 9.99 14.54
N GLU A 9 6.83 10.41 14.43
CA GLU A 9 7.77 9.88 13.46
C GLU A 9 8.06 8.39 13.72
N LYS A 10 8.36 8.03 14.96
CA LYS A 10 8.55 6.63 15.37
C LYS A 10 7.32 5.78 15.05
N LEU A 11 6.13 6.26 15.44
CA LEU A 11 4.86 5.57 15.16
C LEU A 11 4.65 5.36 13.65
N ALA A 12 4.90 6.39 12.83
CA ALA A 12 4.76 6.29 11.38
C ALA A 12 5.70 5.24 10.77
N HIS A 13 6.97 5.21 11.22
CA HIS A 13 7.95 4.20 10.79
C HIS A 13 7.53 2.78 11.20
N GLU A 14 7.03 2.59 12.41
CA GLU A 14 6.55 1.28 12.87
C GLU A 14 5.31 0.81 12.11
N ILE A 15 4.35 1.70 11.84
CA ILE A 15 3.21 1.42 10.98
C ILE A 15 3.70 1.01 9.59
N CYS A 16 4.59 1.78 8.98
CA CYS A 16 5.11 1.49 7.63
C CYS A 16 5.75 0.10 7.55
N ARG A 17 6.63 -0.23 8.52
CA ARG A 17 7.24 -1.56 8.61
C ARG A 17 6.19 -2.66 8.67
N TYR A 18 5.19 -2.51 9.53
CA TYR A 18 4.09 -3.46 9.63
C TYR A 18 3.31 -3.60 8.31
N LEU A 19 3.05 -2.48 7.62
CA LEU A 19 2.36 -2.51 6.33
C LEU A 19 3.16 -3.25 5.26
N THR A 20 4.48 -3.07 5.23
CA THR A 20 5.36 -3.73 4.26
C THR A 20 5.54 -5.22 4.54
N GLU A 21 5.51 -5.64 5.80
CA GLU A 21 5.59 -7.06 6.21
C GLU A 21 4.28 -7.83 5.93
N HIS A 22 3.16 -7.12 5.80
CA HIS A 22 1.82 -7.71 5.68
C HIS A 22 1.06 -7.23 4.42
N MET A 23 1.78 -6.97 3.33
CA MET A 23 1.19 -6.41 2.10
C MET A 23 0.11 -7.31 1.47
N GLU A 24 0.19 -8.63 1.63
CA GLU A 24 -0.80 -9.57 1.08
C GLU A 24 -2.15 -9.51 1.81
N SER A 25 -2.16 -9.02 3.05
CA SER A 25 -3.36 -8.94 3.87
C SER A 25 -4.15 -7.64 3.66
N ARG A 26 -5.47 -7.71 3.87
CA ARG A 26 -6.32 -6.51 3.92
C ARG A 26 -6.13 -5.80 5.26
N ILE A 27 -5.30 -4.76 5.30
CA ILE A 27 -5.09 -3.95 6.50
C ILE A 27 -6.10 -2.80 6.56
N THR A 28 -6.72 -2.62 7.72
CA THR A 28 -7.61 -1.49 8.03
C THR A 28 -6.99 -0.57 9.08
N ILE A 29 -7.43 0.69 9.12
CA ILE A 29 -7.04 1.62 10.19
C ILE A 29 -7.44 1.11 11.57
N GLN A 30 -8.56 0.38 11.69
CA GLN A 30 -8.99 -0.20 12.95
C GLN A 30 -7.97 -1.22 13.47
N MET A 31 -7.52 -2.15 12.61
CA MET A 31 -6.50 -3.15 12.98
C MET A 31 -5.19 -2.48 13.42
N LEU A 32 -4.78 -1.41 12.73
CA LEU A 32 -3.60 -0.64 13.14
C LEU A 32 -3.83 0.05 14.48
N SER A 33 -5.04 0.57 14.72
CA SER A 33 -5.38 1.27 15.96
C SER A 33 -5.30 0.32 17.16
N GLU A 34 -5.85 -0.88 17.01
CA GLU A 34 -5.81 -1.95 18.00
C GLU A 34 -4.36 -2.42 18.25
N ARG A 35 -3.58 -2.63 17.18
CA ARG A 35 -2.18 -3.09 17.28
C ARG A 35 -1.24 -2.08 17.93
N PHE A 36 -1.35 -0.82 17.56
CA PHE A 36 -0.44 0.23 18.02
C PHE A 36 -0.97 0.97 19.25
N HIS A 37 -2.17 0.63 19.74
CA HIS A 37 -2.84 1.31 20.84
C HIS A 37 -2.98 2.82 20.63
N VAL A 38 -3.27 3.23 19.39
CA VAL A 38 -3.41 4.63 18.98
C VAL A 38 -4.74 4.80 18.27
N SER A 39 -5.41 5.94 18.47
CA SER A 39 -6.67 6.23 17.76
C SER A 39 -6.45 6.25 16.24
N GLY A 40 -7.48 5.87 15.47
CA GLY A 40 -7.41 5.89 14.01
C GLY A 40 -7.07 7.27 13.44
N THR A 41 -7.50 8.35 14.10
CA THR A 41 -7.10 9.72 13.76
C THR A 41 -5.61 9.95 14.02
N GLY A 42 -5.09 9.52 15.17
CA GLY A 42 -3.66 9.60 15.50
C GLY A 42 -2.80 8.89 14.47
N ILE A 43 -3.20 7.68 14.05
CA ILE A 43 -2.52 6.92 12.99
C ILE A 43 -2.50 7.69 11.67
N LYS A 44 -3.66 8.20 11.21
CA LYS A 44 -3.74 8.97 9.96
C LYS A 44 -2.87 10.22 10.01
N CYS A 45 -2.89 10.95 11.12
CA CYS A 45 -2.11 12.17 11.30
C CYS A 45 -0.61 11.89 11.32
N ALA A 46 -0.15 10.94 12.15
CA ALA A 46 1.26 10.61 12.28
C ALA A 46 1.83 10.09 10.95
N PHE A 47 1.10 9.19 10.27
CA PHE A 47 1.55 8.63 9.00
C PHE A 47 1.64 9.70 7.91
N LYS A 48 0.60 10.55 7.77
CA LYS A 48 0.57 11.62 6.77
C LYS A 48 1.64 12.68 7.05
N SER A 49 1.96 12.98 8.31
CA SER A 49 3.00 13.96 8.63
C SER A 49 4.41 13.52 8.22
N VAL A 50 4.65 12.20 8.12
CA VAL A 50 5.96 11.65 7.78
C VAL A 50 6.06 11.25 6.31
N TYR A 51 5.03 10.58 5.77
CA TYR A 51 5.03 10.05 4.41
C TYR A 51 4.31 10.94 3.38
N GLY A 52 3.68 12.03 3.82
CA GLY A 52 2.95 12.96 2.94
C GLY A 52 1.62 12.43 2.38
N GLU A 53 1.33 11.14 2.55
CA GLU A 53 0.13 10.49 2.03
C GLU A 53 -0.61 9.67 3.10
N SER A 54 -1.84 9.25 2.77
CA SER A 54 -2.59 8.37 3.67
C SER A 54 -2.03 6.96 3.69
N VAL A 55 -2.20 6.25 4.80
CA VAL A 55 -1.89 4.81 4.95
C VAL A 55 -2.41 3.99 3.76
N TYR A 56 -3.67 4.18 3.37
CA TYR A 56 -4.27 3.44 2.26
C TYR A 56 -3.64 3.75 0.90
N ALA A 57 -3.26 5.02 0.67
CA ALA A 57 -2.59 5.43 -0.56
C ALA A 57 -1.19 4.79 -0.64
N TYR A 58 -0.45 4.82 0.47
CA TYR A 58 0.87 4.21 0.57
C TYR A 58 0.82 2.70 0.29
N ILE A 59 -0.05 1.95 1.00
CA ILE A 59 -0.18 0.49 0.79
C ILE A 59 -0.56 0.19 -0.65
N ARG A 60 -1.53 0.92 -1.21
CA ARG A 60 -1.94 0.71 -2.61
C ARG A 60 -0.76 0.93 -3.55
N LYS A 61 0.03 1.98 -3.35
CA LYS A 61 1.23 2.26 -4.15
C LYS A 61 2.23 1.10 -4.05
N GLN A 62 2.56 0.64 -2.84
CA GLN A 62 3.47 -0.49 -2.64
C GLN A 62 2.95 -1.77 -3.32
N LYS A 63 1.66 -2.09 -3.17
CA LYS A 63 1.02 -3.21 -3.88
C LYS A 63 1.16 -3.11 -5.39
N MET A 64 0.93 -1.92 -5.97
CA MET A 64 1.02 -1.74 -7.42
C MET A 64 2.46 -1.85 -7.92
N LEU A 65 3.44 -1.39 -7.14
CA LEU A 65 4.87 -1.55 -7.47
C LEU A 65 5.29 -3.03 -7.42
N SER A 66 4.85 -3.78 -6.41
CA SER A 66 5.10 -5.23 -6.33
C SER A 66 4.41 -5.98 -7.48
N ALA A 67 3.17 -5.62 -7.81
CA ALA A 67 2.46 -6.17 -8.95
C ALA A 67 3.17 -5.85 -10.28
N ALA A 68 3.75 -4.66 -10.42
CA ALA A 68 4.53 -4.27 -11.59
C ALA A 68 5.77 -5.16 -11.75
N LYS A 69 6.44 -5.50 -10.65
CA LYS A 69 7.53 -6.48 -10.65
C LYS A 69 7.04 -7.85 -11.10
N GLU A 70 5.96 -8.38 -10.53
CA GLU A 70 5.42 -9.69 -10.93
C GLU A 70 4.96 -9.75 -12.39
N LEU A 71 4.41 -8.66 -12.92
CA LEU A 71 4.03 -8.57 -14.33
C LEU A 71 5.21 -8.76 -15.28
N LYS A 72 6.43 -8.42 -14.84
CA LYS A 72 7.68 -8.52 -15.60
C LYS A 72 8.44 -9.81 -15.35
N THR A 73 8.31 -10.38 -14.16
CA THR A 73 9.12 -11.53 -13.75
C THR A 73 8.36 -12.85 -13.76
N THR A 74 7.08 -12.86 -14.10
CA THR A 74 6.23 -14.05 -14.08
C THR A 74 5.24 -14.09 -15.24
N ASP A 75 4.81 -15.30 -15.62
CA ASP A 75 3.80 -15.54 -16.65
C ASP A 75 2.36 -15.54 -16.10
N LYS A 76 2.17 -15.28 -14.80
CA LYS A 76 0.84 -15.20 -14.18
C LYS A 76 -0.05 -14.24 -14.95
N SER A 77 -1.32 -14.58 -15.15
CA SER A 77 -2.27 -13.65 -15.76
C SER A 77 -2.43 -12.39 -14.92
N VAL A 78 -2.88 -11.30 -15.56
CA VAL A 78 -3.20 -10.05 -14.85
C VAL A 78 -4.25 -10.29 -13.74
N LEU A 79 -5.16 -11.24 -13.95
CA LEU A 79 -6.20 -11.59 -12.98
C LEU A 79 -5.63 -12.33 -11.76
N GLU A 80 -4.71 -13.28 -11.98
CA GLU A 80 -4.03 -13.98 -10.88
C GLU A 80 -3.23 -13.00 -10.02
N ILE A 81 -2.46 -12.11 -10.67
CA ILE A 81 -1.71 -11.05 -9.97
C ILE A 81 -2.68 -10.14 -9.21
N ALA A 82 -3.78 -9.69 -9.83
CA ALA A 82 -4.79 -8.88 -9.15
C ALA A 82 -5.32 -9.56 -7.88
N GLY A 83 -5.60 -10.87 -7.94
CA GLY A 83 -6.03 -11.68 -6.81
C GLY A 83 -5.01 -11.69 -5.67
N SER A 84 -3.72 -11.85 -5.97
CA SER A 84 -2.64 -11.82 -4.96
C SER A 84 -2.55 -10.51 -4.19
N TYR A 85 -3.05 -9.40 -4.76
CA TYR A 85 -3.05 -8.08 -4.10
C TYR A 85 -4.41 -7.69 -3.50
N GLY A 86 -5.38 -8.61 -3.48
CA GLY A 86 -6.71 -8.44 -2.89
C GLY A 86 -7.72 -7.75 -3.81
N TYR A 87 -7.59 -7.91 -5.13
CA TYR A 87 -8.53 -7.40 -6.11
C TYR A 87 -9.30 -8.55 -6.79
N ASP A 88 -10.58 -8.69 -6.45
CA ASP A 88 -11.47 -9.67 -7.06
C ASP A 88 -11.95 -9.25 -8.47
N ASN A 89 -11.56 -8.05 -8.92
CA ASN A 89 -12.00 -7.46 -10.16
C ASN A 89 -10.80 -6.84 -10.90
N GLY A 90 -10.48 -7.41 -12.07
CA GLY A 90 -9.38 -6.97 -12.92
C GLY A 90 -9.48 -5.51 -13.37
N SER A 91 -10.68 -4.97 -13.57
CA SER A 91 -10.88 -3.55 -13.94
C SER A 91 -10.55 -2.60 -12.79
N LYS A 92 -10.91 -2.97 -11.55
CA LYS A 92 -10.52 -2.19 -10.35
C LYS A 92 -9.00 -2.20 -10.16
N PHE A 93 -8.39 -3.37 -10.35
CA PHE A 93 -6.94 -3.52 -10.32
C PHE A 93 -6.28 -2.68 -11.42
N ALA A 94 -6.70 -2.81 -12.67
CA ALA A 94 -6.12 -2.09 -13.80
C ALA A 94 -6.24 -0.57 -13.64
N LYS A 95 -7.34 -0.07 -13.08
CA LYS A 95 -7.48 1.35 -12.74
C LYS A 95 -6.47 1.76 -11.66
N ALA A 96 -6.43 1.04 -10.53
CA ALA A 96 -5.50 1.36 -9.45
C ALA A 96 -4.04 1.29 -9.91
N PHE A 97 -3.71 0.29 -10.72
CA PHE A 97 -2.38 0.11 -11.30
C PHE A 97 -2.02 1.28 -12.19
N ARG A 98 -2.89 1.69 -13.11
CA ARG A 98 -2.67 2.85 -13.98
C ARG A 98 -2.54 4.14 -13.18
N ASP A 99 -3.38 4.35 -12.18
CA ASP A 99 -3.34 5.54 -11.33
C ASP A 99 -2.00 5.63 -10.53
N CYS A 100 -1.34 4.50 -10.25
CA CYS A 100 -0.05 4.46 -9.54
C CYS A 100 1.18 4.39 -10.45
N VAL A 101 1.12 3.64 -11.55
CA VAL A 101 2.26 3.30 -12.43
C VAL A 101 2.24 4.11 -13.74
N GLY A 102 1.11 4.72 -14.10
CA GLY A 102 0.94 5.57 -15.28
C GLY A 102 0.46 4.85 -16.55
N MET A 103 0.40 3.52 -16.56
CA MET A 103 -0.10 2.73 -17.69
C MET A 103 -0.86 1.47 -17.25
N SER A 104 -1.57 0.80 -18.16
CA SER A 104 -2.31 -0.41 -17.81
C SER A 104 -1.38 -1.60 -17.51
N PRO A 105 -1.81 -2.60 -16.71
CA PRO A 105 -1.02 -3.80 -16.45
C PRO A 105 -0.54 -4.53 -17.71
N LEU A 106 -1.43 -4.65 -18.71
CA LEU A 106 -1.12 -5.31 -19.98
C LEU A 106 -0.10 -4.51 -20.81
N ALA A 107 -0.23 -3.18 -20.86
CA ALA A 107 0.74 -2.33 -21.54
C ALA A 107 2.10 -2.40 -20.84
N TYR A 108 2.10 -2.36 -19.50
CA TYR A 108 3.31 -2.47 -18.69
C TYR A 108 4.04 -3.79 -18.95
N ARG A 109 3.32 -4.91 -18.99
CA ARG A 109 3.90 -6.22 -19.31
C ARG A 109 4.56 -6.22 -20.70
N LYS A 110 3.87 -5.74 -21.74
CA LYS A 110 4.39 -5.74 -23.11
C LYS A 110 5.64 -4.85 -23.31
N ASN A 111 5.80 -3.79 -22.52
CA ASN A 111 6.85 -2.79 -22.71
C ASN A 111 8.21 -3.15 -22.09
N GLY A 112 8.67 -4.39 -22.24
CA GLY A 112 10.01 -4.82 -21.81
C GLY A 112 10.04 -6.15 -21.11
#